data_AF-A0A6A8QIG7-F1
#
_entry.id   AF-A0A6A8QIG7-F1
#
_cell.length_a   1.000
_cell.length_b   1.000
_cell.length_c   1.000
_cell.angle_alpha   90.00
_cell.angle_beta   90.00
_cell.angle_gamma   90.00
#
_symmetry.space_group_name_H-M   'P 1'
#
loop_
_entity.id
_entity.type
_entity.pdbx_description
1 polymer ?
#
loop_
_entity_poly.entity_id
_entity_poly.type
_entity_poly.pdbx_seq_one_letter_code
_entity_poly.pdbx_strand_id
1 'polypeptide(L)' 'MTYHCESCGMPIESGVYCCHCVDENGDLQDFETRFDRMVSWQERRGASRADAERQTLAYMATMPAWAGHPGLRARLGRD' A
#
# COMPACT_ATOMS: atom_id res chain seq x y z
N MET A 1 18.12 10.55 -10.43
CA MET A 1 17.49 10.25 -9.12
C MET A 1 16.27 9.40 -9.42
N THR A 2 16.21 8.16 -8.94
CA THR A 2 15.02 7.31 -9.13
C THR A 2 14.10 7.54 -7.95
N TYR A 3 12.92 8.12 -8.19
CA TYR A 3 11.90 8.28 -7.16
C TYR A 3 11.13 6.96 -6.99
N HIS A 4 10.60 6.72 -5.79
CA HIS A 4 9.78 5.56 -5.51
C HIS A 4 8.43 6.05 -4.97
N CYS A 5 7.34 5.46 -5.45
CA CYS A 5 6.00 5.74 -4.99
C CYS A 5 5.91 5.48 -3.48
N GLU A 6 5.54 6.50 -2.71
CA GLU A 6 5.48 6.40 -1.25
C GLU A 6 4.33 5.51 -0.74
N SER A 7 3.43 5.06 -1.63
CA SER A 7 2.34 4.13 -1.31
C SER A 7 2.64 2.67 -1.64
N CYS A 8 3.48 2.38 -2.63
CA CYS A 8 3.65 1.02 -3.15
C CYS A 8 5.07 0.67 -3.59
N GLY A 9 6.04 1.57 -3.41
CA GLY A 9 7.45 1.36 -3.71
C GLY A 9 7.79 1.24 -5.20
N MET A 10 6.82 1.34 -6.12
CA MET A 10 7.08 1.31 -7.56
C MET A 10 7.97 2.49 -7.99
N PRO A 11 8.96 2.28 -8.87
CA PRO A 11 9.73 3.38 -9.44
C PRO A 11 8.82 4.36 -10.19
N ILE A 12 9.05 5.66 -10.02
CA ILE A 12 8.34 6.74 -10.72
C ILE A 12 9.33 7.78 -11.26
N GLU A 13 8.95 8.44 -12.33
CA GLU A 13 9.77 9.49 -12.97
C GLU A 13 9.70 10.82 -12.21
N SER A 14 8.55 11.11 -11.59
CA SER A 14 8.31 12.31 -10.78
C SER A 14 7.10 12.11 -9.86
N GLY A 15 6.91 13.05 -8.91
CA GLY A 15 5.78 13.03 -7.97
C GLY A 15 6.02 12.18 -6.72
N VAL A 16 4.96 12.00 -5.94
CA VAL A 16 4.95 11.24 -4.67
C VAL A 16 4.32 9.85 -4.85
N TYR A 17 3.31 9.76 -5.72
CA TYR A 17 2.54 8.54 -5.97
C TYR A 17 2.49 8.19 -7.46
N CYS A 18 2.43 6.90 -7.78
CA CYS A 18 2.20 6.45 -9.16
C CYS A 18 0.72 6.50 -9.54
N CYS A 19 0.42 6.50 -10.84
CA CYS A 19 -0.95 6.52 -11.38
C CYS A 19 -1.84 5.36 -10.89
N HIS A 20 -1.25 4.26 -10.40
CA HIS A 20 -2.01 3.13 -9.87
C HIS A 20 -2.46 3.32 -8.41
N CYS A 21 -1.82 4.24 -7.67
CA CYS A 21 -2.13 4.49 -6.26
C CYS A 21 -3.05 5.69 -6.06
N VAL A 22 -3.20 6.54 -7.07
CA VAL A 22 -4.07 7.72 -7.02
C VAL A 22 -5.43 7.46 -7.66
N ASP A 23 -6.42 8.28 -7.35
CA ASP A 23 -7.73 8.32 -7.99
C ASP A 23 -7.73 9.19 -9.26
N GLU A 24 -8.91 9.50 -9.79
CA GLU A 24 -9.08 10.34 -10.99
C GLU A 24 -8.65 11.80 -10.79
N ASN A 25 -8.60 12.27 -9.53
CA ASN A 25 -8.17 13.62 -9.16
C ASN A 25 -6.66 13.68 -8.88
N GLY A 26 -5.99 12.53 -8.81
CA GLY A 26 -4.58 12.44 -8.45
C GLY A 26 -4.33 12.32 -6.95
N ASP A 27 -5.39 12.16 -6.15
CA ASP A 27 -5.28 11.98 -4.70
C ASP A 27 -5.02 10.50 -4.36
N LEU A 28 -4.22 10.26 -3.32
CA LEU A 28 -3.93 8.90 -2.88
C LEU A 28 -5.23 8.19 -2.49
N GLN A 29 -5.46 7.00 -3.07
CA GLN A 29 -6.57 6.13 -2.70
C GLN A 29 -6.56 5.85 -1.20
N ASP A 30 -7.75 5.69 -0.60
CA ASP A 30 -7.87 5.41 0.82
C ASP A 30 -7.20 4.08 1.21
N PHE A 31 -6.94 3.93 2.51
CA PHE A 31 -6.23 2.77 3.06
C PHE A 31 -6.92 1.44 2.72
N GLU A 32 -8.25 1.36 2.81
CA GLU A 32 -8.99 0.12 2.56
C GLU A 32 -8.86 -0.30 1.10
N THR A 33 -9.05 0.66 0.18
CA THR A 33 -8.87 0.44 -1.25
C THR A 33 -7.46 -0.02 -1.59
N ARG A 34 -6.42 0.62 -1.02
CA ARG A 34 -5.02 0.24 -1.28
C ARG A 34 -4.66 -1.09 -0.67
N PHE A 35 -5.11 -1.35 0.54
CA PHE A 35 -4.91 -2.61 1.23
C PHE A 35 -5.51 -3.76 0.42
N ASP A 36 -6.80 -3.69 0.05
CA ASP A 36 -7.47 -4.77 -0.66
C ASP A 36 -6.87 -5.03 -2.06
N ARG A 37 -6.47 -3.98 -2.78
CA ARG A 37 -5.79 -4.12 -4.08
C ARG A 37 -4.44 -4.85 -3.95
N MET A 38 -3.68 -4.56 -2.90
CA MET A 38 -2.38 -5.20 -2.66
C MET A 38 -2.53 -6.64 -2.18
N VAL A 39 -3.52 -6.92 -1.34
CA VAL A 39 -3.86 -8.30 -0.93
C VAL A 39 -4.30 -9.11 -2.16
N SER A 40 -5.23 -8.58 -2.95
CA SER A 40 -5.68 -9.19 -4.20
C SER A 40 -4.52 -9.49 -5.16
N TRP A 41 -3.51 -8.61 -5.23
CA TRP A 41 -2.32 -8.84 -6.04
C TRP A 41 -1.48 -10.00 -5.52
N GLN A 42 -1.32 -10.14 -4.20
CA GLN A 42 -0.61 -11.28 -3.61
C GLN A 42 -1.38 -12.60 -3.78
N GLU A 43 -2.71 -12.58 -3.67
CA GLU A 43 -3.56 -13.75 -3.92
C GLU A 43 -3.40 -14.25 -5.37
N ARG A 44 -3.36 -13.33 -6.34
CA ARG A 44 -3.07 -13.67 -7.75
C ARG A 44 -1.69 -14.28 -7.96
N ARG A 45 -0.75 -14.07 -7.02
CA ARG A 45 0.59 -14.68 -7.00
C ARG A 45 0.63 -16.00 -6.22
N GLY A 46 -0.51 -16.48 -5.72
CA GLY A 46 -0.66 -17.77 -5.06
C GLY A 46 -0.58 -17.73 -3.53
N ALA A 47 -0.53 -16.55 -2.90
CA ALA A 47 -0.63 -16.45 -1.45
C ALA A 47 -2.06 -16.77 -0.97
N SER A 48 -2.19 -17.41 0.19
CA SER A 48 -3.49 -17.48 0.87
C SER A 48 -3.93 -16.08 1.30
N ARG A 49 -5.24 -15.82 1.43
CA ARG A 49 -5.75 -14.52 1.88
C ARG A 49 -5.08 -14.06 3.18
N ALA A 50 -4.99 -14.95 4.17
CA ALA A 50 -4.37 -14.63 5.46
C ALA A 50 -2.87 -14.28 5.33
N ASP A 51 -2.13 -14.98 4.48
CA ASP A 51 -0.71 -14.66 4.25
C ASP A 51 -0.54 -13.37 3.44
N ALA A 52 -1.41 -13.13 2.46
CA ALA A 52 -1.44 -11.93 1.64
C ALA A 52 -1.74 -10.69 2.49
N GLU A 53 -2.70 -10.77 3.42
CA GLU A 53 -3.02 -9.70 4.37
C GLU A 53 -1.84 -9.39 5.28
N ARG A 54 -1.25 -10.40 5.93
CA ARG A 54 -0.09 -10.20 6.82
C ARG A 54 1.10 -9.58 6.09
N GLN A 55 1.43 -10.10 4.92
CA GLN A 55 2.53 -9.56 4.10
C GLN A 55 2.23 -8.13 3.62
N THR A 56 0.98 -7.85 3.25
CA THR A 56 0.57 -6.50 2.83
C THR A 56 0.70 -5.51 3.97
N LEU A 57 0.23 -5.85 5.18
CA LEU A 57 0.39 -4.98 6.36
C LEU A 57 1.85 -4.72 6.69
N ALA A 58 2.68 -5.77 6.69
CA ALA A 58 4.11 -5.64 6.94
C ALA A 58 4.80 -4.75 5.89
N TYR A 59 4.42 -4.89 4.62
CA TYR A 59 4.97 -4.08 3.54
C TYR A 59 4.47 -2.63 3.60
N MET A 60 3.18 -2.40 3.82
CA MET A 60 2.63 -1.04 3.99
C MET A 60 3.31 -0.32 5.17
N ALA A 61 3.68 -1.02 6.24
CA ALA A 61 4.41 -0.43 7.35
C ALA A 61 5.80 0.13 6.99
N THR A 62 6.39 -0.26 5.85
CA THR A 62 7.66 0.31 5.36
C THR A 62 7.45 1.49 4.40
N MET A 63 6.20 1.75 4.01
CA MET A 63 5.84 2.80 3.06
C MET A 63 5.55 4.13 3.78
N PRO A 64 6.13 5.26 3.35
CA PRO A 64 5.93 6.56 4.00
C PRO A 64 4.46 6.97 4.11
N ALA A 65 3.64 6.66 3.11
CA ALA A 65 2.22 7.00 3.11
C ALA A 65 1.41 6.28 4.20
N TRP A 66 1.88 5.13 4.71
CA TRP A 66 1.08 4.26 5.57
C TRP A 66 1.65 4.03 6.95
N ALA A 67 2.96 4.23 7.17
CA ALA A 67 3.63 3.88 8.42
C ALA A 67 2.96 4.51 9.68
N GLY A 68 2.39 5.70 9.55
CA GLY A 68 1.62 6.39 10.60
C GLY A 68 0.10 6.27 10.51
N HIS A 69 -0.44 5.57 9.52
CA HIS A 69 -1.88 5.59 9.23
C HIS A 69 -2.69 4.82 10.30
N PRO A 70 -3.80 5.37 10.83
CA PRO A 70 -4.59 4.74 11.89
C PRO A 70 -5.14 3.36 11.49
N GLY A 71 -5.57 3.19 10.25
CA GLY A 71 -6.06 1.91 9.74
C GLY A 71 -4.99 0.80 9.70
N LEU A 72 -3.71 1.17 9.51
CA LEU A 72 -2.61 0.22 9.57
C LEU A 72 -2.30 -0.18 11.01
N ARG A 73 -2.23 0.81 11.90
CA ARG A 73 -1.98 0.62 13.34
C ARG A 73 -3.03 -0.27 13.99
N ALA A 74 -4.31 -0.01 13.71
CA ALA A 74 -5.43 -0.81 14.20
C ALA A 74 -5.30 -2.28 13.77
N ARG A 75 -4.96 -2.54 12.50
CA ARG A 75 -4.78 -3.90 11.97
C ARG A 75 -3.54 -4.63 12.48
N LEU A 76 -2.48 -3.89 12.82
CA LEU A 76 -1.29 -4.44 13.45
C LEU A 76 -1.44 -4.65 14.96
N GLY A 77 -2.56 -4.24 15.56
CA GLY A 77 -2.77 -4.28 17.01
C GLY A 77 -1.83 -3.33 17.78
N ARG A 78 -1.43 -2.23 17.16
CA ARG A 78 -0.53 -1.21 17.74
C ARG A 78 -1.34 0.06 18.01
N ASP A 79 -2.12 0.07 19.09
CA ASP A 79 -2.80 1.28 19.57
C ASP A 79 -1.82 2.16 20.36
#